data_AF-A0A2V8NUT2-F1
#
_entry.id   AF-A0A2V8NUT2-F1
#
_cell.length_a   1.000
_cell.length_b   1.000
_cell.length_c   1.000
_cell.angle_alpha   90.00
_cell.angle_beta   90.00
_cell.angle_gamma   90.00
#
_symmetry.space_group_name_H-M   'P 1'
#
loop_
_entity.id
_entity.type
_entity.pdbx_description
1 polymer ?
#
loop_
_entity_poly.entity_id
_entity_poly.type
_entity_poly.pdbx_seq_one_letter_code
_entity_poly.pdbx_strand_id
1 'polypeptide(L)'
;MRHLARVSLLIPLLTAALLTAALNPRPAAPKKDYFTEDELDLIRDAQELALRTPVYFKLAERRLVFLGLMQQSEKEREKERKEEQRRLKEQQKAGTAPSTKKPAEDPLAYLRDFTRSELLRGYSQAIDEVMSNIDDAYSRKLDVRDPLEDLEKFLRETIPLVEKFQPKNDGERAALEDAMENAKEALQNTKEALAIVPKTEKKRR
;
A
#
# COMPACT_ATOMS: atom_id res chain seq x y z
N MET A 1 32.80 -21.52 -70.37
CA MET A 1 31.52 -22.15 -70.75
C MET A 1 30.52 -21.92 -69.63
N ARG A 2 29.39 -21.24 -69.94
CA ARG A 2 28.13 -21.16 -69.17
C ARG A 2 28.23 -20.46 -67.79
N HIS A 3 27.43 -19.50 -67.33
CA HIS A 3 26.09 -18.94 -67.62
C HIS A 3 26.10 -17.46 -67.13
N LEU A 4 25.66 -16.42 -67.86
CA LEU A 4 24.28 -15.93 -68.06
C LEU A 4 23.38 -15.90 -66.81
N ALA A 5 23.19 -14.70 -66.24
CA ALA A 5 21.92 -14.10 -65.75
C ALA A 5 22.22 -12.92 -64.81
N ARG A 6 21.47 -11.81 -64.69
CA ARG A 6 20.50 -11.06 -65.49
C ARG A 6 20.06 -9.90 -64.55
N VAL A 7 19.98 -8.67 -65.08
CA VAL A 7 18.95 -7.62 -64.81
C VAL A 7 18.90 -7.06 -63.37
N SER A 8 19.46 -5.88 -63.07
CA SER A 8 19.03 -4.50 -63.39
C SER A 8 17.64 -4.10 -62.86
N LEU A 9 17.68 -3.32 -61.78
CA LEU A 9 16.85 -2.15 -61.43
C LEU A 9 15.31 -2.26 -61.51
N LEU A 10 14.62 -1.95 -60.40
CA LEU A 10 13.54 -0.95 -60.34
C LEU A 10 12.96 -0.86 -58.91
N ILE A 11 12.98 0.34 -58.34
CA ILE A 11 12.12 0.81 -57.24
C ILE A 11 10.94 1.54 -57.91
N PRO A 12 9.69 1.36 -57.45
CA PRO A 12 9.02 2.47 -56.77
C PRO A 12 8.05 2.08 -55.62
N LEU A 13 8.13 2.90 -54.56
CA LEU A 13 7.03 3.60 -53.86
C LEU A 13 5.91 2.84 -53.12
N LEU A 14 5.62 3.39 -51.92
CA LEU A 14 4.31 3.65 -51.30
C LEU A 14 3.83 2.73 -50.14
N THR A 15 4.01 3.29 -48.93
CA THR A 15 3.06 3.37 -47.80
C THR A 15 2.37 2.10 -47.28
N ALA A 16 2.75 1.69 -46.06
CA ALA A 16 1.83 1.04 -45.12
C ALA A 16 1.94 1.73 -43.75
N ALA A 17 0.77 2.06 -43.20
CA ALA A 17 0.53 3.01 -42.13
C ALA A 17 1.09 2.60 -40.76
N LEU A 18 1.49 3.64 -40.00
CA LEU A 18 1.77 3.60 -38.57
C LEU A 18 0.60 2.96 -37.80
N LEU A 19 0.86 1.85 -37.10
CA LEU A 19 0.11 1.43 -35.92
C LEU A 19 1.04 1.56 -34.71
N THR A 20 1.38 2.79 -34.33
CA THR A 20 1.92 3.07 -33.01
C THR A 20 0.74 3.19 -32.05
N ALA A 21 0.35 2.07 -31.44
CA ALA A 21 -0.45 2.11 -30.23
C ALA A 21 0.34 2.95 -29.21
N ALA A 22 -0.17 4.13 -28.90
CA ALA A 22 0.33 4.94 -27.81
C ALA A 22 0.10 4.18 -26.51
N LEU A 23 1.11 3.40 -26.10
CA LEU A 23 1.38 3.18 -24.68
C LEU A 23 1.68 4.58 -24.13
N ASN A 24 0.66 5.27 -23.63
CA ASN A 24 0.90 6.43 -22.79
C ASN A 24 1.59 5.90 -21.53
N PRO A 25 2.86 6.22 -21.27
CA PRO A 25 3.40 6.03 -19.94
C PRO A 25 2.60 6.97 -19.03
N ARG A 26 1.69 6.41 -18.22
CA ARG A 26 1.07 7.15 -17.13
C ARG A 26 2.25 7.69 -16.31
N PRO A 27 2.42 9.00 -16.15
CA PRO A 27 3.51 9.51 -15.34
C PRO A 27 3.32 8.92 -13.95
N ALA A 28 4.23 8.05 -13.54
CA ALA A 28 4.30 7.57 -12.17
C ALA A 28 4.44 8.84 -11.32
N ALA A 29 3.38 9.18 -10.57
CA ALA A 29 3.44 10.29 -9.65
C ALA A 29 4.68 10.06 -8.76
N PRO A 30 5.51 11.10 -8.52
CA PRO A 30 6.66 10.94 -7.65
C PRO A 30 6.17 10.31 -6.35
N LYS A 31 6.80 9.20 -5.92
CA LYS A 31 6.51 8.51 -4.67
C LYS A 31 6.77 9.48 -3.53
N LYS A 32 5.80 10.32 -3.24
CA LYS A 32 5.76 11.12 -2.03
C LYS A 32 5.57 10.10 -0.91
N ASP A 33 6.47 10.10 0.06
CA ASP A 33 6.30 9.23 1.22
C ASP A 33 5.12 9.79 2.03
N TYR A 34 4.01 9.06 2.07
CA TYR A 34 2.80 9.47 2.79
C TYR A 34 2.81 8.98 4.24
N PHE A 35 3.93 8.40 4.69
CA PHE A 35 4.18 8.08 6.09
C PHE A 35 4.93 9.22 6.79
N THR A 36 4.52 9.52 8.01
CA THR A 36 5.28 10.40 8.90
C THR A 36 6.48 9.67 9.50
N GLU A 37 7.46 10.41 10.04
CA GLU A 37 8.61 9.80 10.74
C GLU A 37 8.18 8.88 11.90
N ASP A 38 7.17 9.28 12.68
CA ASP A 38 6.66 8.46 13.79
C ASP A 38 6.00 7.15 13.27
N GLU A 39 5.39 7.17 12.08
CA GLU A 39 4.86 5.99 11.40
C GLU A 39 5.96 5.11 10.82
N LEU A 40 7.01 5.71 10.25
CA LEU A 40 8.19 4.98 9.77
C LEU A 40 8.91 4.29 10.92
N ASP A 41 9.00 4.93 12.09
CA ASP A 41 9.57 4.30 13.29
C ASP A 41 8.72 3.12 13.77
N LEU A 42 7.39 3.23 13.73
CA LEU A 42 6.50 2.08 13.98
C LEU A 42 6.76 0.91 13.03
N ILE A 43 6.96 1.20 11.75
CA ILE A 43 7.26 0.18 10.73
C ILE A 43 8.64 -0.44 10.96
N ARG A 44 9.67 0.38 11.27
CA ARG A 44 11.04 -0.09 11.54
C ARG A 44 11.13 -0.94 12.79
N ASP A 45 10.38 -0.59 13.84
CA ASP A 45 10.27 -1.37 15.08
C ASP A 45 9.68 -2.76 14.80
N ALA A 46 8.77 -2.86 13.82
CA ALA A 46 8.15 -4.10 13.40
C ALA A 46 9.00 -4.86 12.36
N GLN A 47 10.07 -5.50 12.84
CA GLN A 47 11.08 -6.15 11.99
C GLN A 47 10.51 -7.31 11.14
N GLU A 48 9.84 -8.27 11.77
CA GLU A 48 9.31 -9.46 11.08
C GLU A 48 8.05 -9.14 10.26
N LEU A 49 7.86 -9.82 9.12
CA LEU A 49 6.68 -9.62 8.26
C LEU A 49 5.38 -9.75 9.04
N ALA A 50 5.29 -10.77 9.92
CA ALA A 50 4.13 -11.03 10.76
C ALA A 50 3.79 -9.88 11.72
N LEU A 51 4.78 -9.07 12.10
CA LEU A 51 4.60 -7.89 12.95
C LEU A 51 4.36 -6.62 12.12
N ARG A 52 4.99 -6.51 10.96
CA ARG A 52 4.93 -5.32 10.09
C ARG A 52 3.62 -5.19 9.35
N THR A 53 3.08 -6.30 8.84
CA THR A 53 1.81 -6.31 8.10
C THR A 53 0.66 -5.69 8.91
N PRO A 54 0.43 -6.09 10.19
CA PRO A 54 -0.55 -5.41 11.04
C PRO A 54 -0.31 -3.91 11.26
N VAL A 55 0.96 -3.46 11.29
CA VAL A 55 1.29 -2.04 11.41
C VAL A 55 0.78 -1.27 10.20
N TYR A 56 1.06 -1.73 8.98
CA TYR A 56 0.55 -1.08 7.77
C TYR A 56 -0.98 -1.04 7.72
N PHE A 57 -1.66 -2.13 8.11
CA PHE A 57 -3.13 -2.13 8.20
C PHE A 57 -3.63 -1.09 9.19
N LYS A 58 -3.02 -1.00 10.37
CA LYS A 58 -3.36 0.02 11.37
C LYS A 58 -3.17 1.43 10.79
N LEU A 59 -2.08 1.69 10.07
CA LEU A 59 -1.84 2.99 9.43
C LEU A 59 -2.88 3.31 8.34
N ALA A 60 -3.28 2.32 7.55
CA ALA A 60 -4.33 2.45 6.55
C ALA A 60 -5.71 2.69 7.20
N GLU A 61 -6.07 1.94 8.24
CA GLU A 61 -7.32 2.11 9.00
C GLU A 61 -7.41 3.50 9.62
N ARG A 62 -6.32 4.01 10.23
CA ARG A 62 -6.29 5.36 10.80
C ARG A 62 -6.66 6.43 9.77
N ARG A 63 -6.18 6.28 8.54
CA ARG A 63 -6.53 7.18 7.42
C ARG A 63 -8.01 7.05 7.07
N LEU A 64 -8.55 5.83 7.00
CA LEU A 64 -9.99 5.61 6.74
C LEU A 64 -10.89 6.15 7.86
N VAL A 65 -10.49 5.98 9.12
CA VAL A 65 -11.18 6.56 10.29
C VAL A 65 -11.19 8.07 10.20
N PHE A 66 -10.03 8.69 9.90
CA PHE A 66 -9.93 10.13 9.76
C PHE A 66 -10.76 10.67 8.58
N LEU A 67 -10.87 9.91 7.49
CA LEU A 67 -11.75 10.24 6.36
C LEU A 67 -13.24 10.04 6.67
N GLY A 68 -13.59 9.52 7.85
CA GLY A 68 -14.97 9.22 8.25
C GLY A 68 -15.57 7.99 7.56
N LEU A 69 -14.73 7.13 6.97
CA LEU A 69 -15.16 5.93 6.24
C LEU A 69 -15.24 4.68 7.14
N MET A 70 -14.58 4.73 8.30
CA MET A 70 -14.53 3.63 9.27
C MET A 70 -14.77 4.19 10.68
N GLN A 71 -15.51 3.45 11.51
CA GLN A 71 -15.67 3.80 12.91
C GLN A 71 -14.60 3.09 13.73
N GLN A 72 -13.81 3.85 14.48
CA GLN A 72 -12.93 3.28 15.49
C GLN A 72 -13.73 3.04 16.77
N SER A 73 -13.67 1.82 17.31
CA SER A 73 -14.33 1.56 18.59
C SER A 73 -13.60 2.27 19.74
N GLU A 74 -14.33 2.75 20.74
CA GLU A 74 -13.73 3.37 21.95
C GLU A 74 -12.73 2.41 22.63
N LYS A 75 -12.98 1.10 22.57
CA LYS A 75 -12.08 0.07 23.09
C LYS A 75 -10.74 0.03 22.34
N GLU A 76 -10.75 0.14 21.01
CA GLU A 76 -9.53 0.21 20.21
C GLU A 76 -8.77 1.50 20.47
N ARG A 77 -9.49 2.63 20.53
CA ARG A 77 -8.91 3.93 20.83
C ARG A 77 -8.28 3.99 22.22
N GLU A 78 -8.88 3.33 23.22
CA GLU A 78 -8.28 3.18 24.55
C GLU A 78 -7.05 2.27 24.53
N LYS A 79 -7.10 1.16 23.78
CA LYS A 79 -5.97 0.24 23.61
C LYS A 79 -4.78 0.95 22.96
N GLU A 80 -5.00 1.74 21.92
CA GLU A 80 -3.95 2.52 21.25
C GLU A 80 -3.32 3.54 22.20
N ARG A 81 -4.13 4.29 22.95
CA ARG A 81 -3.62 5.25 23.96
C ARG A 81 -2.75 4.56 25.00
N LYS A 82 -3.14 3.38 25.47
CA LYS A 82 -2.36 2.59 26.43
C LYS A 82 -1.04 2.09 25.82
N GLU A 83 -1.07 1.64 24.57
CA GLU A 83 0.11 1.18 23.83
C GLU A 83 1.11 2.33 23.60
N GLU A 84 0.64 3.49 23.15
CA GLU A 84 1.46 4.68 22.96
C GLU A 84 2.06 5.17 24.27
N GLN A 85 1.28 5.22 25.35
CA GLN A 85 1.78 5.57 26.67
C GLN A 85 2.86 4.60 27.15
N ARG A 86 2.71 3.30 26.88
CA ARG A 86 3.72 2.30 27.21
C ARG A 86 4.99 2.50 26.39
N ARG A 87 4.88 2.75 25.08
CA ARG A 87 6.03 3.03 24.19
C ARG A 87 6.79 4.27 24.64
N LEU A 88 6.11 5.37 24.95
CA LEU A 88 6.75 6.59 25.46
C LEU A 88 7.51 6.33 26.77
N LYS A 89 6.95 5.53 27.68
CA LYS A 89 7.64 5.14 28.93
C LYS A 89 8.87 4.27 28.66
N GLU A 90 8.78 3.34 27.69
CA GLU A 90 9.91 2.49 27.30
C GLU A 90 11.02 3.31 26.62
N GLN A 91 10.68 4.24 25.73
CA GLN A 91 11.63 5.16 25.10
C GLN A 91 12.27 6.13 26.10
N GLN A 92 11.52 6.61 27.10
CA GLN A 92 12.06 7.41 28.19
C GLN A 92 13.06 6.61 29.03
N LYS A 93 12.77 5.34 29.33
CA LYS A 93 13.71 4.44 30.02
C LYS A 93 14.96 4.14 29.20
N ALA A 94 14.81 4.06 27.87
CA ALA A 94 15.92 3.82 26.95
C ALA A 94 16.74 5.09 26.62
N GLY A 95 16.34 6.26 27.15
CA GLY A 95 17.04 7.53 26.91
C GLY A 95 16.84 8.12 25.51
N THR A 96 15.91 7.58 24.72
CA THR A 96 15.66 7.96 23.32
C THR A 96 14.52 8.96 23.14
N ALA A 97 13.68 9.21 24.16
CA ALA A 97 12.60 10.19 24.10
C ALA A 97 12.77 11.36 25.10
N PRO A 98 12.40 12.60 24.73
CA PRO A 98 12.34 13.72 25.66
C PRO A 98 11.34 13.46 26.80
N SER A 99 11.71 13.85 28.03
CA SER A 99 10.82 13.76 29.21
C SER A 99 9.51 14.56 29.07
N THR A 100 9.40 15.43 28.07
CA THR A 100 8.25 16.30 27.80
C THR A 100 7.27 15.74 26.76
N LYS A 101 7.58 14.66 26.04
CA LYS A 101 6.67 14.04 25.05
C LYS A 101 5.53 13.34 25.80
N LYS A 102 4.38 14.00 25.93
CA LYS A 102 3.15 13.43 26.50
C LYS A 102 2.42 12.59 25.44
N PRO A 103 1.70 11.52 25.83
CA PRO A 103 0.84 10.78 24.90
C PRO A 103 -0.22 11.71 24.31
N ALA A 104 -0.48 11.58 23.00
CA ALA A 104 -1.46 12.42 22.32
C ALA A 104 -2.87 12.20 22.90
N GLU A 105 -3.62 13.29 23.13
CA GLU A 105 -5.03 13.21 23.54
C GLU A 105 -5.91 12.61 22.43
N ASP A 106 -5.55 12.90 21.18
CA ASP A 106 -6.13 12.36 19.96
C ASP A 106 -5.01 11.70 19.13
N PRO A 107 -4.92 10.36 19.11
CA PRO A 107 -3.90 9.62 18.37
C PRO A 107 -3.90 9.89 16.86
N LEU A 108 -4.97 10.47 16.31
CA LEU A 108 -5.10 10.77 14.88
C LEU A 108 -4.84 12.25 14.57
N ALA A 109 -4.48 13.07 15.57
CA ALA A 109 -4.34 14.51 15.38
C ALA A 109 -3.29 14.88 14.31
N TYR A 110 -2.22 14.08 14.18
CA TYR A 110 -1.18 14.29 13.17
C TYR A 110 -1.68 14.16 11.72
N LEU A 111 -2.80 13.45 11.50
CA LEU A 111 -3.39 13.30 10.17
C LEU A 111 -4.06 14.58 9.65
N ARG A 112 -4.24 15.60 10.51
CA ARG A 112 -4.77 16.92 10.11
C ARG A 112 -3.83 17.66 9.16
N ASP A 113 -2.55 17.33 9.16
CA ASP A 113 -1.55 17.93 8.28
C ASP A 113 -1.64 17.38 6.84
N PHE A 114 -2.44 16.33 6.62
CA PHE A 114 -2.63 15.71 5.32
C PHE A 114 -3.92 16.17 4.65
N THR A 115 -3.87 16.35 3.34
CA THR A 115 -5.09 16.51 2.54
C THR A 115 -5.84 15.18 2.42
N ARG A 116 -7.14 15.23 2.12
CA ARG A 116 -7.96 14.01 1.89
C ARG A 116 -7.41 13.13 0.77
N SER A 117 -6.86 13.74 -0.29
CA SER A 117 -6.15 13.02 -1.35
C SER A 117 -4.89 12.32 -0.84
N GLU A 118 -4.08 12.98 -0.01
CA GLU A 118 -2.87 12.37 0.56
C GLU A 118 -3.20 11.24 1.53
N LEU A 119 -4.31 11.32 2.26
CA LEU A 119 -4.80 10.22 3.10
C LEU A 119 -5.18 8.99 2.26
N LEU A 120 -5.86 9.17 1.13
CA LEU A 120 -6.16 8.07 0.20
C LEU A 120 -4.90 7.46 -0.40
N ARG A 121 -3.91 8.31 -0.75
CA ARG A 121 -2.63 7.84 -1.28
C ARG A 121 -1.80 7.12 -0.23
N GLY A 122 -1.84 7.55 1.03
CA GLY A 122 -1.22 6.84 2.14
C GLY A 122 -1.91 5.50 2.45
N TYR A 123 -3.22 5.40 2.26
CA TYR A 123 -3.93 4.10 2.29
C TYR A 123 -3.41 3.17 1.19
N SER A 124 -3.28 3.66 -0.05
CA SER A 124 -2.72 2.90 -1.17
C SER A 124 -1.28 2.49 -0.92
N GLN A 125 -0.44 3.40 -0.41
CA GLN A 125 0.97 3.11 -0.10
C GLN A 125 1.08 2.00 0.95
N ALA A 126 0.24 2.00 2.00
CA ALA A 126 0.26 0.93 2.99
C ALA A 126 -0.05 -0.45 2.38
N ILE A 127 -0.93 -0.53 1.39
CA ILE A 127 -1.23 -1.77 0.67
C ILE A 127 -0.02 -2.20 -0.18
N ASP A 128 0.56 -1.28 -0.94
CA ASP A 128 1.75 -1.54 -1.77
C ASP A 128 2.94 -2.04 -0.94
N GLU A 129 3.16 -1.45 0.23
CA GLU A 129 4.22 -1.87 1.13
C GLU A 129 3.97 -3.27 1.70
N VAL A 130 2.71 -3.62 2.01
CA VAL A 130 2.39 -4.99 2.45
C VAL A 130 2.63 -5.98 1.32
N MET A 131 2.16 -5.69 0.10
CA MET A 131 2.40 -6.53 -1.08
C MET A 131 3.90 -6.72 -1.33
N SER A 132 4.67 -5.63 -1.37
CA SER A 132 6.12 -5.66 -1.58
C SER A 132 6.83 -6.48 -0.51
N ASN A 133 6.44 -6.32 0.76
CA ASN A 133 7.03 -7.08 1.87
C ASN A 133 6.67 -8.58 1.82
N ILE A 134 5.47 -8.92 1.37
CA ILE A 134 5.05 -10.32 1.15
C ILE A 134 5.86 -10.93 -0.01
N ASP A 135 5.99 -10.23 -1.13
CA ASP A 135 6.77 -10.68 -2.29
C ASP A 135 8.25 -10.89 -1.92
N ASP A 136 8.82 -9.94 -1.17
CA ASP A 136 10.19 -10.03 -0.65
C ASP A 136 10.38 -11.20 0.32
N ALA A 137 9.39 -11.49 1.17
CA ALA A 137 9.45 -12.64 2.06
C ALA A 137 9.31 -13.97 1.30
N TYR A 138 8.39 -14.01 0.34
CA TYR A 138 8.16 -15.19 -0.50
C TYR A 138 9.38 -15.52 -1.36
N SER A 139 10.02 -14.51 -1.96
CA SER A 139 11.27 -14.68 -2.73
C SER A 139 12.40 -15.25 -1.86
N ARG A 140 12.42 -14.89 -0.57
CA ARG A 140 13.32 -15.44 0.46
C ARG A 140 12.88 -16.79 1.03
N LYS A 141 11.86 -17.44 0.44
CA LYS A 141 11.31 -18.74 0.86
C LYS A 141 10.76 -18.74 2.29
N LEU A 142 10.33 -17.58 2.79
CA LEU A 142 9.64 -17.48 4.07
C LEU A 142 8.16 -17.83 3.88
N ASP A 143 7.54 -18.22 4.99
CA ASP A 143 6.10 -18.43 5.05
C ASP A 143 5.36 -17.09 5.01
N VAL A 144 4.43 -16.97 4.06
CA VAL A 144 3.65 -15.75 3.77
C VAL A 144 2.15 -16.00 3.80
N ARG A 145 1.70 -17.21 4.16
CA ARG A 145 0.29 -17.57 4.11
C ARG A 145 -0.56 -16.70 5.03
N ASP A 146 -0.14 -16.57 6.29
CA ASP A 146 -0.89 -15.78 7.28
C ASP A 146 -0.97 -14.29 6.87
N PRO A 147 0.13 -13.61 6.47
CA PRO A 147 0.07 -12.26 5.90
C PRO A 147 -0.84 -12.10 4.68
N LEU A 148 -0.86 -13.08 3.77
CA LEU A 148 -1.76 -13.07 2.61
C LEU A 148 -3.24 -13.20 3.02
N GLU A 149 -3.56 -14.08 3.97
CA GLU A 149 -4.93 -14.23 4.49
C GLU A 149 -5.39 -12.94 5.19
N ASP A 150 -4.51 -12.30 5.96
CA ASP A 150 -4.83 -11.04 6.60
C ASP A 150 -5.02 -9.91 5.58
N LEU A 151 -4.19 -9.84 4.54
CA LEU A 151 -4.34 -8.87 3.45
C LEU A 151 -5.65 -9.08 2.68
N GLU A 152 -6.01 -10.33 2.37
CA GLU A 152 -7.28 -10.63 1.70
C GLU A 152 -8.47 -10.14 2.54
N LYS A 153 -8.45 -10.46 3.84
CA LYS A 153 -9.49 -10.03 4.77
C LYS A 153 -9.56 -8.52 4.85
N PHE A 154 -8.42 -7.87 5.06
CA PHE A 154 -8.31 -6.42 5.15
C PHE A 154 -8.92 -5.74 3.92
N LEU A 155 -8.49 -6.12 2.72
CA LEU A 155 -8.97 -5.54 1.46
C LEU A 155 -10.47 -5.78 1.23
N ARG A 156 -10.99 -6.96 1.60
CA ARG A 156 -12.43 -7.24 1.52
C ARG A 156 -13.26 -6.33 2.44
N GLU A 157 -12.71 -5.94 3.58
CA GLU A 157 -13.35 -5.06 4.54
C GLU A 157 -13.24 -3.58 4.14
N THR A 158 -12.08 -3.15 3.63
CA THR A 158 -11.81 -1.72 3.38
C THR A 158 -12.22 -1.23 2.00
N ILE A 159 -12.16 -2.05 0.94
CA ILE A 159 -12.56 -1.63 -0.42
C ILE A 159 -13.98 -1.05 -0.44
N PRO A 160 -15.01 -1.69 0.13
CA PRO A 160 -16.37 -1.13 0.16
C PRO A 160 -16.49 0.17 0.97
N LEU A 161 -15.54 0.46 1.87
CA LEU A 161 -15.51 1.73 2.61
C LEU A 161 -14.90 2.84 1.76
N VAL A 162 -13.80 2.55 1.06
CA VAL A 162 -13.15 3.48 0.13
C VAL A 162 -14.09 3.86 -1.02
N GLU A 163 -14.90 2.91 -1.53
CA GLU A 163 -15.93 3.19 -2.55
C GLU A 163 -16.97 4.23 -2.12
N LYS A 164 -17.20 4.41 -0.81
CA LYS A 164 -18.15 5.41 -0.29
C LYS A 164 -17.55 6.81 -0.20
N PHE A 165 -16.26 6.97 -0.45
CA PHE A 165 -15.60 8.26 -0.41
C PHE A 165 -16.18 9.19 -1.49
N GLN A 166 -16.61 10.39 -1.09
CA GLN A 166 -17.16 11.40 -1.98
C GLN A 166 -16.07 12.43 -2.33
N PRO A 167 -15.46 12.37 -3.52
CA PRO A 167 -14.44 13.33 -3.94
C PRO A 167 -15.08 14.70 -4.19
N LYS A 168 -14.43 15.77 -3.73
CA LYS A 168 -14.86 17.17 -3.85
C LYS A 168 -14.14 17.94 -4.95
N ASN A 169 -13.04 17.40 -5.46
CA ASN A 169 -12.22 17.99 -6.51
C ASN A 169 -11.53 16.89 -7.31
N ASP A 170 -10.89 17.27 -8.42
CA ASP A 170 -10.25 16.31 -9.33
C ASP A 170 -9.04 15.60 -8.71
N GLY A 171 -8.33 16.26 -7.80
CA GLY A 171 -7.22 15.65 -7.07
C GLY A 171 -7.67 14.54 -6.12
N GLU A 172 -8.82 14.71 -5.47
CA GLU A 172 -9.46 13.68 -4.66
C GLU A 172 -10.04 12.54 -5.52
N ARG A 173 -10.60 12.87 -6.69
CA ARG A 173 -11.11 11.88 -7.63
C ARG A 173 -9.99 10.99 -8.16
N ALA A 174 -8.89 11.58 -8.62
CA ALA A 174 -7.72 10.84 -9.09
C ALA A 174 -7.12 9.97 -7.96
N ALA A 175 -6.98 10.52 -6.74
CA ALA A 175 -6.49 9.74 -5.60
C ALA A 175 -7.41 8.57 -5.22
N LEU A 176 -8.74 8.75 -5.33
CA LEU A 176 -9.71 7.67 -5.12
C LEU A 176 -9.58 6.60 -6.20
N GLU A 177 -9.50 6.99 -7.48
CA GLU A 177 -9.34 6.07 -8.60
C GLU A 177 -8.07 5.25 -8.46
N ASP A 178 -6.93 5.88 -8.20
CA ASP A 178 -5.65 5.21 -7.99
C ASP A 178 -5.71 4.24 -6.79
N ALA A 179 -6.27 4.67 -5.65
CA ALA A 179 -6.40 3.83 -4.46
C ALA A 179 -7.33 2.62 -4.67
N MET A 180 -8.40 2.79 -5.45
CA MET A 180 -9.35 1.74 -5.79
C MET A 180 -8.79 0.75 -6.80
N GLU A 181 -8.08 1.23 -7.82
CA GLU A 181 -7.36 0.42 -8.81
C GLU A 181 -6.35 -0.47 -8.08
N ASN A 182 -5.49 0.14 -7.26
CA ASN A 182 -4.48 -0.55 -6.47
C ASN A 182 -5.09 -1.60 -5.51
N ALA A 183 -6.06 -1.22 -4.69
CA ALA A 183 -6.64 -2.14 -3.71
C ALA A 183 -7.34 -3.34 -4.38
N LYS A 184 -8.02 -3.13 -5.52
CA LYS A 184 -8.68 -4.21 -6.28
C LYS A 184 -7.66 -5.13 -6.94
N GLU A 185 -6.59 -4.58 -7.50
CA GLU A 185 -5.47 -5.36 -8.04
C GLU A 185 -4.80 -6.19 -6.94
N ALA A 186 -4.45 -5.57 -5.80
CA ALA A 186 -3.87 -6.24 -4.65
C ALA A 186 -4.78 -7.38 -4.15
N LEU A 187 -6.10 -7.19 -4.10
CA LEU A 187 -7.05 -8.24 -3.69
C LEU A 187 -7.05 -9.40 -4.68
N GLN A 188 -7.00 -9.12 -5.97
CA GLN A 188 -6.95 -10.15 -7.00
C GLN A 188 -5.64 -10.94 -6.93
N ASN A 189 -4.50 -10.24 -6.87
CA ASN A 189 -3.17 -10.84 -6.75
C ASN A 189 -3.06 -11.68 -5.47
N THR A 190 -3.62 -11.20 -4.36
CA THR A 190 -3.65 -11.94 -3.09
C THR A 190 -4.45 -13.24 -3.21
N LYS A 191 -5.61 -13.23 -3.87
CA LYS A 191 -6.41 -14.45 -4.10
C LYS A 191 -5.68 -15.46 -4.97
N GLU A 192 -5.01 -14.99 -6.02
CA GLU A 192 -4.19 -15.85 -6.89
C GLU A 192 -3.02 -16.46 -6.12
N ALA A 193 -2.31 -15.66 -5.33
CA ALA A 193 -1.24 -16.14 -4.45
C ALA A 193 -1.74 -17.17 -3.44
N LEU A 194 -2.90 -16.94 -2.79
CA LEU A 194 -3.52 -17.88 -1.85
C LEU A 194 -3.96 -19.20 -2.50
N ALA A 195 -4.15 -19.25 -3.83
CA ALA A 195 -4.42 -20.50 -4.53
C ALA A 195 -3.16 -21.37 -4.70
N ILE A 196 -1.97 -20.75 -4.68
CA ILE A 196 -0.68 -21.40 -4.92
C ILE A 196 0.06 -21.67 -3.61
N VAL A 197 -0.03 -20.75 -2.65
CA VAL A 197 0.66 -20.86 -1.36
C VAL A 197 -0.06 -21.84 -0.44
N PRO A 198 0.60 -22.92 0.03
CA PRO A 198 -0.02 -23.93 0.88
C PRO A 198 -0.44 -23.34 2.23
N LYS A 199 -1.41 -24.00 2.88
CA LYS A 199 -1.85 -23.61 4.23
C LYS A 199 -0.73 -23.83 5.23
N THR A 200 -0.63 -22.93 6.20
CA THR A 200 0.28 -23.02 7.33
C THR A 200 -0.10 -24.17 8.26
N GLU A 201 0.86 -25.02 8.60
CA GLU A 201 0.66 -26.13 9.54
C GLU A 201 0.33 -25.63 10.95
N LYS A 202 0.69 -24.39 11.28
CA LYS A 202 0.41 -23.76 12.58
C LYS A 202 0.17 -22.26 12.39
N LYS A 203 -1.06 -21.80 12.67
CA LYS A 203 -1.37 -20.37 12.70
C LYS A 203 -0.46 -19.63 13.68
N ARG A 204 0.01 -18.45 13.30
CA ARG A 204 0.76 -17.59 14.22
C ARG A 204 -0.11 -17.25 15.45
N ARG A 205 0.52 -17.29 16.63
CA ARG A 205 -0.12 -17.00 17.92
C ARG A 205 -0.20 -15.50 18.20
#